data_AF-A0AA48H377-F1
#
_entry.id   AF-A0AA48H377-F1
#
_cell.length_a   1.000
_cell.length_b   1.000
_cell.length_c   1.000
_cell.angle_alpha   90.00
_cell.angle_beta   90.00
_cell.angle_gamma   90.00
#
_symmetry.space_group_name_H-M   'P 1'
#
loop_
_entity.id
_entity.type
_entity.pdbx_description
1 polymer ?
#
loop_
_entity_poly.entity_id
_entity_poly.type
_entity_poly.pdbx_seq_one_letter_code
_entity_poly.pdbx_strand_id
1 'polypeptide(L)'
;MRLRPVLALAATLAFGILGAADLTITSTTSAKRLGEGTEVRYYTAAHTLTRNARDQRDTLVDFTKGATYTIDHKKKVIEMITFEDAFAALDALNGSLPEGVGGLMGAMFGDPNDVKVEKKGADKVAGRACEAWSIRVGKLLMEVSLDPTLRPPYPDTASARMVRAQAAAFAKAGPAGASFKRLYEEMAKLKGMPLKTHLAGLMGMDAVTEATRVETGPIPAATFELPTGYRLEDAGKKLRAELKAK
;
A
#
# COMPACT_ATOMS: atom_id res chain seq x y z
N MET A 1 47.74 47.87 -25.12
CA MET A 1 46.35 47.39 -25.37
C MET A 1 46.38 45.96 -25.88
N ARG A 2 45.99 44.98 -25.06
CA ARG A 2 45.64 43.62 -25.52
C ARG A 2 44.40 43.21 -24.74
N LEU A 3 43.26 43.18 -25.42
CA LEU A 3 41.98 42.75 -24.87
C LEU A 3 42.06 41.26 -24.50
N ARG A 4 41.66 40.93 -23.27
CA ARG A 4 41.41 39.55 -22.83
C ARG A 4 39.91 39.25 -23.01
N PRO A 5 39.52 38.17 -23.69
CA PRO A 5 38.12 37.80 -23.78
C PRO A 5 37.66 37.20 -22.45
N VAL A 6 36.54 37.70 -21.94
CA VAL A 6 35.83 37.15 -20.79
C VAL A 6 35.12 35.87 -21.26
N LEU A 7 35.52 34.73 -20.71
CA LEU A 7 34.84 33.45 -20.92
C LEU A 7 33.60 33.43 -20.03
N ALA A 8 32.42 33.65 -20.62
CA ALA A 8 31.14 33.55 -19.91
C ALA A 8 30.80 32.06 -19.71
N LEU A 9 30.89 31.59 -18.47
CA LEU A 9 30.44 30.27 -18.06
C LEU A 9 28.91 30.28 -17.97
N ALA A 10 28.24 29.78 -19.01
CA ALA A 10 26.80 29.60 -19.00
C ALA A 10 26.43 28.46 -18.05
N ALA A 11 25.97 28.81 -16.84
CA ALA A 11 25.36 27.87 -15.91
C ALA A 11 23.97 27.49 -16.44
N THR A 12 23.87 26.34 -17.09
CA THR A 12 22.60 25.69 -17.40
C THR A 12 21.94 25.23 -16.10
N LEU A 13 21.04 26.06 -15.57
CA LEU A 13 20.02 25.61 -14.61
C LEU A 13 19.14 24.57 -15.31
N ALA A 14 19.47 23.30 -15.12
CA ALA A 14 18.52 22.22 -15.36
C ALA A 14 17.40 22.37 -14.31
N PHE A 15 16.35 23.08 -14.67
CA PHE A 15 15.07 22.98 -13.99
C PHE A 15 14.57 21.54 -14.18
N GLY A 16 14.94 20.66 -13.26
CA GLY A 16 14.32 19.36 -13.13
C GLY A 16 12.82 19.59 -12.96
N ILE A 17 12.01 18.93 -13.79
CA ILE A 17 10.57 18.82 -13.58
C ILE A 17 10.40 18.40 -12.12
N LEU A 18 9.74 19.23 -11.31
CA LEU A 18 9.56 19.01 -9.89
C LEU A 18 8.59 17.84 -9.68
N GLY A 19 9.08 16.62 -9.91
CA GLY A 19 8.41 15.40 -9.47
C GLY A 19 8.35 15.41 -7.94
N ALA A 20 7.28 14.82 -7.38
CA ALA A 20 7.23 14.59 -5.94
C ALA A 20 8.48 13.80 -5.53
N ALA A 21 9.19 14.28 -4.51
CA ALA A 21 10.40 13.63 -4.02
C ALA A 21 10.07 12.23 -3.51
N ASP A 22 11.03 11.32 -3.67
CA ASP A 22 10.99 10.00 -3.04
C ASP A 22 10.78 10.15 -1.51
N LEU A 23 10.05 9.21 -0.93
CA LEU A 23 9.58 9.26 0.45
C LEU A 23 9.97 7.97 1.18
N THR A 24 10.59 8.13 2.35
CA THR A 24 10.85 7.03 3.30
C THR A 24 10.06 7.29 4.58
N ILE A 25 9.25 6.32 5.00
CA ILE A 25 8.49 6.38 6.25
C ILE A 25 8.92 5.21 7.12
N THR A 26 9.42 5.51 8.32
CA THR A 26 9.66 4.50 9.35
C THR A 26 8.53 4.55 10.37
N SER A 27 7.98 3.39 10.72
CA SER A 27 6.83 3.28 11.60
C SER A 27 7.01 2.20 12.65
N THR A 28 6.43 2.41 13.83
CA THR A 28 6.13 1.33 14.76
C THR A 28 4.80 0.70 14.41
N THR A 29 4.72 -0.62 14.53
CA THR A 29 3.51 -1.40 14.30
C THR A 29 3.18 -2.18 15.56
N SER A 30 1.93 -2.22 15.97
CA SER A 30 1.45 -3.12 17.00
C SER A 30 0.17 -3.81 16.53
N ALA A 31 -0.01 -5.07 16.91
CA ALA A 31 -1.25 -5.78 16.65
C ALA A 31 -1.52 -6.78 17.77
N LYS A 32 -2.76 -6.83 18.27
CA LYS A 32 -3.16 -7.57 19.50
C LYS A 32 -2.76 -9.05 19.54
N ARG A 33 -2.58 -9.69 18.38
CA ARG A 33 -2.14 -11.11 18.26
C ARG A 33 -0.77 -11.28 17.59
N LEU A 34 -0.25 -10.20 17.01
CA LEU A 34 1.00 -10.18 16.28
C LEU A 34 1.98 -9.20 16.92
N GLY A 35 1.89 -8.93 18.24
CA GLY A 35 2.81 -8.11 19.03
C GLY A 35 3.24 -6.77 18.41
N GLU A 36 4.41 -6.28 18.81
CA GLU A 36 5.01 -5.05 18.29
C GLU A 36 6.08 -5.32 17.22
N GLY A 37 6.39 -4.31 16.42
CA GLY A 37 7.37 -4.39 15.34
C GLY A 37 7.72 -3.02 14.76
N THR A 38 8.64 -3.03 13.81
CA THR A 38 9.03 -1.85 13.03
C THR A 38 8.91 -2.17 11.55
N GLU A 39 8.40 -1.20 10.81
CA GLU A 39 8.23 -1.27 9.37
C GLU A 39 8.86 -0.03 8.72
N VAL A 40 9.53 -0.22 7.60
CA VAL A 40 10.02 0.88 6.76
C VAL A 40 9.35 0.78 5.40
N ARG A 41 8.73 1.88 4.98
CA ARG A 41 8.09 2.01 3.66
C ARG A 41 8.86 3.01 2.81
N TYR A 42 9.26 2.56 1.63
CA TYR A 42 9.92 3.36 0.61
C TYR A 42 8.93 3.60 -0.52
N TYR A 43 8.86 4.84 -1.00
CA TYR A 43 8.03 5.24 -2.10
C TYR A 43 8.86 6.01 -3.10
N THR A 44 8.78 5.60 -4.36
CA THR A 44 9.36 6.29 -5.51
C THR A 44 8.32 6.34 -6.63
N ALA A 45 8.62 7.04 -7.72
CA ALA A 45 7.75 7.04 -8.90
C ALA A 45 7.56 5.64 -9.51
N ALA A 46 8.55 4.74 -9.34
CA ALA A 46 8.61 3.43 -9.98
C ALA A 46 8.28 2.26 -9.04
N HIS A 47 8.48 2.43 -7.73
CA HIS A 47 8.39 1.35 -6.76
C HIS A 47 7.75 1.80 -5.44
N THR A 48 7.05 0.87 -4.80
CA THR A 48 6.85 0.91 -3.35
C THR A 48 7.46 -0.33 -2.71
N LEU A 49 8.17 -0.17 -1.60
CA LEU A 49 8.73 -1.29 -0.85
C LEU A 49 8.36 -1.14 0.61
N THR A 50 7.70 -2.16 1.15
CA THR A 50 7.44 -2.29 2.58
C THR A 50 8.37 -3.37 3.12
N ARG A 51 9.21 -3.01 4.10
CA ARG A 51 10.05 -3.95 4.83
C ARG A 51 9.55 -4.12 6.24
N ASN A 52 9.19 -5.35 6.61
CA ASN A 52 8.76 -5.68 7.96
C ASN A 52 9.84 -6.51 8.66
N ALA A 53 10.58 -5.86 9.57
CA ALA A 53 11.71 -6.48 10.25
C ALA A 53 11.31 -7.70 11.10
N ARG A 54 10.10 -7.67 11.66
CA ARG A 54 9.58 -8.72 12.55
C ARG A 54 9.21 -9.98 11.78
N ASP A 55 8.40 -9.81 10.73
CA ASP A 55 7.88 -10.96 9.99
C ASP A 55 8.93 -11.54 9.02
N GLN A 56 9.99 -10.77 8.75
CA GLN A 56 11.00 -11.08 7.73
C GLN A 56 10.34 -11.32 6.38
N ARG A 57 9.36 -10.46 6.09
CA ARG A 57 8.59 -10.45 4.86
C ARG A 57 8.55 -9.04 4.29
N ASP A 58 9.02 -8.92 3.06
CA ASP A 58 9.00 -7.67 2.32
C ASP A 58 7.95 -7.73 1.22
N THR A 59 7.35 -6.60 0.90
CA THR A 59 6.42 -6.45 -0.22
C THR A 59 6.93 -5.34 -1.13
N LEU A 60 7.32 -5.69 -2.35
CA LEU A 60 7.76 -4.77 -3.39
C LEU A 60 6.68 -4.68 -4.47
N VAL A 61 6.16 -3.48 -4.74
CA VAL A 61 5.36 -3.19 -5.91
C VAL A 61 6.25 -2.49 -6.93
N ASP A 62 6.35 -3.06 -8.13
CA ASP A 62 7.10 -2.51 -9.26
C ASP A 62 6.09 -2.03 -10.31
N PHE A 63 5.91 -0.72 -10.39
CA PHE A 63 4.97 -0.11 -11.34
C PHE A 63 5.47 -0.16 -12.78
N THR A 64 6.79 -0.31 -12.98
CA THR A 64 7.39 -0.41 -14.31
C THR A 64 7.14 -1.78 -14.93
N LYS A 65 7.14 -2.82 -14.10
CA LYS A 65 6.82 -4.20 -14.51
C LYS A 65 5.34 -4.56 -14.32
N GLY A 66 4.58 -3.74 -13.60
CA GLY A 66 3.18 -4.02 -13.29
C GLY A 66 3.03 -5.28 -12.42
N ALA A 67 3.89 -5.44 -11.42
CA ALA A 67 3.94 -6.64 -10.60
C ALA A 67 4.14 -6.32 -9.11
N THR A 68 3.68 -7.24 -8.28
CA THR A 68 3.94 -7.27 -6.84
C THR A 68 4.78 -8.49 -6.53
N TYR A 69 5.82 -8.31 -5.72
CA TYR A 69 6.68 -9.36 -5.20
C TYR A 69 6.52 -9.42 -3.68
N THR A 70 6.16 -10.59 -3.17
CA THR A 70 6.20 -10.91 -1.74
C THR A 70 7.46 -11.72 -1.48
N ILE A 71 8.36 -11.21 -0.65
CA ILE A 71 9.66 -11.81 -0.38
C ILE A 71 9.63 -12.38 1.04
N ASP A 72 9.68 -13.70 1.16
CA ASP A 72 9.77 -14.39 2.45
C ASP A 72 11.24 -14.74 2.71
N HIS A 73 11.90 -13.97 3.58
CA HIS A 73 13.32 -14.14 3.86
C HIS A 73 13.62 -15.39 4.69
N LYS A 74 12.65 -15.86 5.48
CA LYS A 74 12.78 -17.12 6.25
C LYS A 74 12.82 -18.31 5.32
N LYS A 75 11.94 -18.33 4.33
CA LYS A 75 11.85 -19.42 3.34
C LYS A 75 12.76 -19.23 2.14
N LYS A 76 13.36 -18.04 1.97
CA LYS A 76 14.11 -17.62 0.78
C LYS A 76 13.30 -17.82 -0.51
N VAL A 77 12.02 -17.41 -0.46
CA VAL A 77 11.08 -17.51 -1.59
C VAL A 77 10.61 -16.11 -1.97
N ILE A 78 10.50 -15.85 -3.26
CA ILE A 78 9.89 -14.65 -3.82
C ILE A 78 8.64 -15.11 -4.57
N GLU A 79 7.46 -14.68 -4.13
CA GLU A 79 6.21 -14.90 -4.84
C GLU A 79 5.90 -13.67 -5.69
N MET A 80 5.77 -13.84 -7.01
CA MET A 80 5.44 -12.78 -7.94
C MET A 80 4.00 -12.94 -8.44
N ILE A 81 3.26 -11.84 -8.44
CA ILE A 81 1.95 -11.73 -9.09
C ILE A 81 1.92 -10.47 -9.96
N THR A 82 1.51 -10.60 -11.22
CA THR A 82 1.30 -9.41 -12.07
C THR A 82 -0.04 -8.75 -11.74
N PHE A 83 -0.18 -7.46 -12.04
CA PHE A 83 -1.47 -6.77 -11.90
C PHE A 83 -2.53 -7.40 -12.80
N GLU A 84 -2.16 -7.85 -13.99
CA GLU A 84 -3.07 -8.55 -14.91
C GLU A 84 -3.63 -9.83 -14.28
N ASP A 85 -2.78 -10.63 -13.62
CA ASP A 85 -3.20 -11.85 -12.93
C ASP A 85 -4.12 -11.57 -11.76
N ALA A 86 -3.81 -10.52 -11.00
CA ALA A 86 -4.69 -10.07 -9.93
C ALA A 86 -6.06 -9.65 -10.51
N PHE A 87 -6.10 -8.88 -11.59
CA PHE A 87 -7.35 -8.42 -12.20
C PHE A 87 -8.17 -9.58 -12.79
N ALA A 88 -7.52 -10.52 -13.48
CA ALA A 88 -8.19 -11.71 -14.00
C ALA A 88 -8.82 -12.54 -12.88
N ALA A 89 -8.15 -12.65 -11.73
CA ALA A 89 -8.71 -13.32 -10.56
C ALA A 89 -9.91 -12.57 -9.96
N LEU A 90 -9.88 -11.24 -9.93
CA LEU A 90 -11.03 -10.43 -9.51
C LEU A 90 -12.24 -10.69 -10.41
N ASP A 91 -12.04 -10.67 -11.73
CA ASP A 91 -13.13 -10.85 -12.70
C ASP A 91 -13.74 -12.25 -12.60
N ALA A 92 -12.91 -13.29 -12.39
CA ALA A 92 -13.36 -14.67 -12.22
C ALA A 92 -14.11 -14.91 -10.88
N LEU A 93 -13.87 -14.10 -9.85
CA LEU A 93 -14.50 -14.23 -8.53
C LEU A 93 -15.85 -13.51 -8.42
N ASN A 94 -16.21 -12.65 -9.37
CA ASN A 94 -17.51 -11.97 -9.40
C ASN A 94 -18.71 -12.92 -9.72
N GLY A 95 -18.50 -14.23 -9.64
CA GLY A 95 -19.54 -15.26 -9.76
C GLY A 95 -19.70 -16.08 -8.47
N SER A 96 -20.87 -15.93 -7.83
CA SER A 96 -21.49 -16.82 -6.83
C SER A 96 -20.76 -17.07 -5.49
N LEU A 97 -21.25 -16.41 -4.44
CA LEU A 97 -21.19 -16.97 -3.09
C LEU A 97 -22.27 -18.07 -2.97
N PRO A 98 -22.00 -19.23 -2.37
CA PRO A 98 -23.02 -20.24 -2.11
C PRO A 98 -24.17 -19.67 -1.25
N GLU A 99 -25.41 -20.03 -1.57
CA GLU A 99 -26.58 -19.65 -0.76
C GLU A 99 -26.42 -20.11 0.70
N GLY A 100 -26.82 -19.25 1.64
CA GLY A 100 -26.72 -19.51 3.10
C GLY A 100 -25.43 -19.02 3.77
N VAL A 101 -24.35 -18.81 3.03
CA VAL A 101 -23.08 -18.26 3.58
C VAL A 101 -23.19 -16.75 3.84
N GLY A 102 -24.03 -16.04 3.08
CA GLY A 102 -24.20 -14.58 3.18
C GLY A 102 -24.67 -14.08 4.56
N GLY A 103 -25.59 -14.80 5.22
CA GLY A 103 -26.10 -14.42 6.54
C GLY A 103 -25.07 -14.56 7.67
N LEU A 104 -24.34 -15.68 7.68
CA LEU A 104 -23.24 -15.92 8.63
C LEU A 104 -22.11 -14.91 8.43
N MET A 105 -21.79 -14.59 7.17
CA MET A 105 -20.75 -13.63 6.84
C MET A 105 -21.17 -12.18 7.15
N GLY A 106 -22.43 -11.79 6.91
CA GLY A 106 -22.95 -10.50 7.32
C GLY A 106 -22.87 -10.30 8.84
N ALA A 107 -23.15 -11.35 9.61
CA ALA A 107 -22.98 -11.33 11.07
C ALA A 107 -21.50 -11.17 11.50
N MET A 108 -20.54 -11.72 10.76
CA MET A 108 -19.11 -11.63 11.08
C MET A 108 -18.44 -10.33 10.60
N PHE A 109 -18.79 -9.84 9.42
CA PHE A 109 -18.07 -8.75 8.73
C PHE A 109 -18.87 -7.43 8.68
N GLY A 110 -20.17 -7.48 8.95
CA GLY A 110 -21.08 -6.35 8.79
C GLY A 110 -21.48 -6.12 7.33
N ASP A 111 -22.41 -5.19 7.11
CA ASP A 111 -22.81 -4.77 5.77
C ASP A 111 -21.72 -3.85 5.17
N PRO A 112 -21.09 -4.21 4.03
CA PRO A 112 -20.11 -3.35 3.37
C PRO A 112 -20.70 -2.02 2.85
N ASN A 113 -22.03 -1.90 2.75
CA ASN A 113 -22.71 -0.66 2.37
C ASN A 113 -23.00 0.27 3.55
N ASP A 114 -22.89 -0.22 4.80
CA ASP A 114 -22.99 0.62 5.99
C ASP A 114 -21.67 1.37 6.19
N VAL A 115 -21.58 2.55 5.58
CA VAL A 115 -20.37 3.36 5.52
C VAL A 115 -20.54 4.66 6.28
N LYS A 116 -19.62 4.94 7.20
CA LYS A 116 -19.54 6.22 7.91
C LYS A 116 -18.14 6.80 7.82
N VAL A 117 -18.02 8.02 7.32
CA VAL A 117 -16.75 8.76 7.25
C VAL A 117 -16.89 10.03 8.10
N GLU A 118 -15.97 10.24 9.04
CA GLU A 118 -16.00 11.37 9.98
C GLU A 118 -14.62 12.03 10.06
N LYS A 119 -14.56 13.36 9.93
CA LYS A 119 -13.37 14.13 10.29
C LYS A 119 -13.28 14.23 11.81
N LYS A 120 -12.15 13.82 12.38
CA LYS A 120 -11.90 13.84 13.84
C LYS A 120 -11.15 15.08 14.31
N GLY A 121 -10.50 15.81 13.39
CA GLY A 121 -9.83 17.08 13.69
C GLY A 121 -8.36 17.08 13.30
N ALA A 122 -7.59 17.93 13.96
CA ALA A 122 -6.14 17.99 13.77
C ALA A 122 -5.42 16.94 14.64
N ASP A 123 -4.32 16.42 14.13
CA ASP A 123 -3.41 15.51 14.82
C ASP A 123 -1.95 15.87 14.50
N LYS A 124 -0.99 15.31 15.22
CA LYS A 124 0.44 15.50 14.99
C LYS A 124 1.19 14.19 15.08
N VAL A 125 1.74 13.73 13.96
CA VAL A 125 2.45 12.44 13.86
C VAL A 125 3.86 12.68 13.31
N ALA A 126 4.89 12.12 13.95
CA ALA A 126 6.29 12.36 13.61
C ALA A 126 6.66 13.85 13.47
N GLY A 127 6.03 14.72 14.28
CA GLY A 127 6.23 16.17 14.21
C GLY A 127 5.46 16.90 13.09
N ARG A 128 4.77 16.18 12.22
CA ARG A 128 4.05 16.70 11.05
C ARG A 128 2.58 16.93 11.37
N ALA A 129 1.99 17.98 10.80
CA ALA A 129 0.58 18.28 10.97
C ALA A 129 -0.27 17.32 10.13
N CYS A 130 -1.25 16.68 10.77
CA CYS A 130 -2.14 15.72 10.13
C CYS A 130 -3.60 16.11 10.33
N GLU A 131 -4.46 15.62 9.44
CA GLU A 131 -5.91 15.58 9.64
C GLU A 131 -6.31 14.15 10.01
N ALA A 132 -6.96 13.99 11.16
CA ALA A 132 -7.49 12.72 11.63
C ALA A 132 -8.88 12.45 11.07
N TRP A 133 -9.11 11.22 10.65
CA TRP A 133 -10.35 10.72 10.08
C TRP A 133 -10.71 9.36 10.67
N SER A 134 -12.01 9.07 10.74
CA SER A 134 -12.53 7.73 11.00
C SER A 134 -13.37 7.28 9.82
N ILE A 135 -13.12 6.06 9.36
CA ILE A 135 -13.88 5.36 8.34
C ILE A 135 -14.40 4.07 8.95
N ARG A 136 -15.72 3.91 9.01
CA ARG A 136 -16.38 2.66 9.39
C ARG A 136 -17.06 2.06 8.17
N VAL A 137 -16.85 0.77 7.95
CA VAL A 137 -17.51 -0.03 6.92
C VAL A 137 -18.03 -1.30 7.58
N GLY A 138 -19.33 -1.35 7.86
CA GLY A 138 -19.92 -2.39 8.70
C GLY A 138 -19.22 -2.47 10.06
N LYS A 139 -18.58 -3.61 10.35
CA LYS A 139 -17.81 -3.83 11.60
C LYS A 139 -16.34 -3.43 11.51
N LEU A 140 -15.84 -3.09 10.31
CA LEU A 140 -14.47 -2.65 10.10
C LEU A 140 -14.35 -1.17 10.47
N LEU A 141 -13.43 -0.83 11.35
CA LEU A 141 -13.09 0.53 11.72
C LEU A 141 -11.65 0.83 11.30
N MET A 142 -11.44 1.92 10.60
CA MET A 142 -10.13 2.51 10.37
C MET A 142 -10.13 3.94 10.89
N GLU A 143 -9.21 4.24 11.81
CA GLU A 143 -8.84 5.61 12.14
C GLU A 143 -7.52 5.91 11.44
N VAL A 144 -7.42 7.06 10.80
CA VAL A 144 -6.25 7.44 10.00
C VAL A 144 -5.90 8.90 10.21
N SER A 145 -4.61 9.20 10.37
CA SER A 145 -4.08 10.56 10.38
C SER A 145 -3.29 10.79 9.09
N LEU A 146 -3.77 11.71 8.28
CA LEU A 146 -3.24 12.02 6.95
C LEU A 146 -2.45 13.33 6.99
N ASP A 147 -1.21 13.32 6.53
CA ASP A 147 -0.48 14.56 6.25
C ASP A 147 -0.87 15.08 4.85
N PRO A 148 -1.61 16.20 4.74
CA PRO A 148 -2.09 16.72 3.46
C PRO A 148 -0.97 17.33 2.59
N THR A 149 0.21 17.59 3.16
CA THR A 149 1.37 18.16 2.46
C THR A 149 2.20 17.10 1.74
N LEU A 150 2.03 15.83 2.10
CA LEU A 150 2.70 14.70 1.46
C LEU A 150 1.79 14.07 0.41
N ARG A 151 2.39 13.62 -0.68
CA ARG A 151 1.72 12.82 -1.70
C ARG A 151 2.62 11.66 -2.11
N PRO A 152 2.04 10.52 -2.51
CA PRO A 152 2.84 9.45 -3.09
C PRO A 152 3.58 9.95 -4.35
N PRO A 153 4.85 9.57 -4.54
CA PRO A 153 5.66 10.02 -5.69
C PRO A 153 5.36 9.28 -7.00
N TYR A 154 4.48 8.29 -6.98
CA TYR A 154 4.02 7.56 -8.17
C TYR A 154 2.78 8.21 -8.81
N PRO A 155 2.58 8.05 -10.13
CA PRO A 155 1.48 8.68 -10.85
C PRO A 155 0.11 8.18 -10.39
N ASP A 156 -0.93 8.99 -10.54
CA ASP A 156 -2.31 8.64 -10.17
C ASP A 156 -2.82 7.34 -10.83
N THR A 157 -2.34 7.06 -12.04
CA THR A 157 -2.64 5.80 -12.75
C THR A 157 -2.07 4.58 -12.04
N ALA A 158 -0.92 4.69 -11.38
CA ALA A 158 -0.35 3.65 -10.53
C ALA A 158 -1.16 3.49 -9.24
N SER A 159 -1.61 4.59 -8.63
CA SER A 159 -2.53 4.57 -7.47
C SER A 159 -3.80 3.76 -7.77
N ALA A 160 -4.46 4.05 -8.90
CA ALA A 160 -5.68 3.36 -9.31
C ALA A 160 -5.45 1.87 -9.56
N ARG A 161 -4.34 1.50 -10.21
CA ARG A 161 -3.95 0.10 -10.43
C ARG A 161 -3.68 -0.63 -9.11
N MET A 162 -3.01 0.01 -8.16
CA MET A 162 -2.72 -0.56 -6.84
C MET A 162 -4.00 -0.80 -6.04
N VAL A 163 -4.92 0.16 -6.00
CA VAL A 163 -6.23 -0.02 -5.33
C VAL A 163 -6.99 -1.20 -5.94
N ARG A 164 -7.03 -1.31 -7.26
CA ARG A 164 -7.67 -2.46 -7.95
C ARG A 164 -6.96 -3.78 -7.63
N ALA A 165 -5.62 -3.79 -7.57
CA ALA A 165 -4.85 -5.00 -7.28
C ALA A 165 -5.01 -5.46 -5.82
N GLN A 166 -5.06 -4.50 -4.87
CA GLN A 166 -5.39 -4.77 -3.49
C GLN A 166 -6.81 -5.34 -3.37
N ALA A 167 -7.80 -4.73 -4.03
CA ALA A 167 -9.17 -5.24 -4.07
C ALA A 167 -9.23 -6.68 -4.61
N ALA A 168 -8.43 -7.01 -5.63
CA ALA A 168 -8.31 -8.36 -6.16
C ALA A 168 -7.72 -9.37 -5.15
N ALA A 169 -6.68 -8.98 -4.40
CA ALA A 169 -6.11 -9.82 -3.36
C ALA A 169 -7.16 -10.14 -2.26
N PHE A 170 -8.02 -9.17 -1.95
CA PHE A 170 -9.11 -9.34 -0.98
C PHE A 170 -10.37 -9.98 -1.55
N ALA A 171 -10.55 -10.04 -2.87
CA ALA A 171 -11.71 -10.69 -3.49
C ALA A 171 -11.83 -12.18 -3.12
N LYS A 172 -10.69 -12.85 -2.87
CA LYS A 172 -10.65 -14.23 -2.35
C LYS A 172 -11.07 -14.37 -0.88
N ALA A 173 -11.11 -13.27 -0.13
CA ALA A 173 -11.46 -13.26 1.29
C ALA A 173 -12.99 -13.28 1.54
N GLY A 174 -13.80 -13.45 0.49
CA GLY A 174 -15.26 -13.49 0.59
C GLY A 174 -15.83 -12.13 1.02
N PRO A 175 -16.93 -12.10 1.81
CA PRO A 175 -17.58 -10.86 2.21
C PRO A 175 -16.69 -9.87 2.99
N ALA A 176 -15.63 -10.35 3.66
CA ALA A 176 -14.60 -9.49 4.24
C ALA A 176 -13.93 -8.60 3.19
N GLY A 177 -13.72 -9.13 1.99
CA GLY A 177 -13.09 -8.43 0.88
C GLY A 177 -13.92 -7.26 0.35
N ALA A 178 -15.25 -7.37 0.40
CA ALA A 178 -16.14 -6.27 0.04
C ALA A 178 -15.98 -5.07 1.00
N SER A 179 -15.92 -5.34 2.31
CA SER A 179 -15.69 -4.28 3.32
C SER A 179 -14.32 -3.61 3.15
N PHE A 180 -13.27 -4.39 2.89
CA PHE A 180 -11.94 -3.82 2.61
C PHE A 180 -11.90 -3.03 1.30
N LYS A 181 -12.48 -3.55 0.21
CA LYS A 181 -12.60 -2.81 -1.04
C LYS A 181 -13.28 -1.46 -0.81
N ARG A 182 -14.41 -1.45 -0.11
CA ARG A 182 -15.13 -0.22 0.20
C ARG A 182 -14.32 0.72 1.10
N LEU A 183 -13.61 0.20 2.10
CA LEU A 183 -12.70 0.98 2.93
C LEU A 183 -11.62 1.69 2.08
N TYR A 184 -10.98 0.97 1.15
CA TYR A 184 -9.97 1.55 0.25
C TYR A 184 -10.56 2.61 -0.68
N GLU A 185 -11.79 2.39 -1.20
CA GLU A 185 -12.50 3.40 -2.01
C GLU A 185 -12.77 4.69 -1.21
N GLU A 186 -13.21 4.59 0.04
CA GLU A 186 -13.42 5.77 0.89
C GLU A 186 -12.10 6.46 1.26
N MET A 187 -11.07 5.68 1.58
CA MET A 187 -9.73 6.22 1.89
C MET A 187 -9.13 6.96 0.69
N ALA A 188 -9.33 6.46 -0.54
CA ALA A 188 -8.83 7.10 -1.76
C ALA A 188 -9.45 8.48 -2.04
N LYS A 189 -10.61 8.79 -1.45
CA LYS A 189 -11.23 10.12 -1.53
C LYS A 189 -10.55 11.13 -0.60
N LEU A 190 -9.85 10.65 0.42
CA LEU A 190 -9.13 11.50 1.37
C LEU A 190 -7.76 11.88 0.80
N LYS A 191 -7.36 13.13 1.03
CA LYS A 191 -6.08 13.66 0.53
C LYS A 191 -4.98 13.53 1.58
N GLY A 192 -3.78 13.24 1.13
CA GLY A 192 -2.58 13.20 1.97
C GLY A 192 -2.00 11.80 2.13
N MET A 193 -0.83 11.73 2.77
CA MET A 193 -0.16 10.47 3.08
C MET A 193 -0.55 9.99 4.49
N PRO A 194 -0.99 8.73 4.68
CA PRO A 194 -1.24 8.19 6.00
C PRO A 194 0.05 8.06 6.79
N LEU A 195 0.12 8.75 7.93
CA LEU A 195 1.23 8.64 8.89
C LEU A 195 0.84 7.84 10.14
N LYS A 196 -0.46 7.73 10.43
CA LYS A 196 -0.97 6.86 11.50
C LYS A 196 -2.22 6.15 11.01
N THR A 197 -2.32 4.86 11.29
CA THR A 197 -3.50 4.05 10.99
C THR A 197 -3.79 3.16 12.18
N HIS A 198 -5.05 3.10 12.60
CA HIS A 198 -5.56 2.13 13.56
C HIS A 198 -6.70 1.36 12.89
N LEU A 199 -6.51 0.06 12.70
CA LEU A 199 -7.45 -0.83 12.05
C LEU A 199 -8.02 -1.80 13.09
N ALA A 200 -9.33 -1.79 13.26
CA ALA A 200 -10.00 -2.53 14.34
C ALA A 200 -11.34 -3.16 13.93
N GLY A 201 -11.84 -4.01 14.82
CA GLY A 201 -13.22 -4.54 14.81
C GLY A 201 -13.37 -5.88 14.13
N LEU A 202 -12.84 -6.03 12.92
CA LEU A 202 -13.03 -7.23 12.11
C LEU A 202 -12.41 -8.48 12.75
N MET A 203 -13.23 -9.43 13.20
CA MET A 203 -12.78 -10.66 13.88
C MET A 203 -11.82 -10.41 15.07
N GLY A 204 -11.98 -9.28 15.78
CA GLY A 204 -11.09 -8.90 16.88
C GLY A 204 -9.71 -8.41 16.41
N MET A 205 -9.58 -8.04 15.13
CA MET A 205 -8.46 -7.26 14.63
C MET A 205 -8.36 -5.95 15.41
N ASP A 206 -7.14 -5.60 15.73
CA ASP A 206 -6.74 -4.41 16.46
C ASP A 206 -5.25 -4.24 16.17
N ALA A 207 -4.96 -3.34 15.24
CA ALA A 207 -3.63 -3.09 14.72
C ALA A 207 -3.39 -1.60 14.55
N VAL A 208 -2.27 -1.10 15.08
CA VAL A 208 -1.84 0.29 14.96
C VAL A 208 -0.55 0.34 14.17
N THR A 209 -0.43 1.29 13.26
CA THR A 209 0.83 1.69 12.65
C THR A 209 0.97 3.18 12.83
N GLU A 210 2.10 3.64 13.35
CA GLU A 210 2.37 5.06 13.58
C GLU A 210 3.78 5.40 13.12
N ALA A 211 3.89 6.41 12.25
CA ALA A 211 5.17 6.89 11.74
C ALA A 211 5.97 7.52 12.88
N THR A 212 7.21 7.09 13.03
CA THR A 212 8.20 7.69 13.92
C THR A 212 9.16 8.61 13.18
N ARG A 213 9.32 8.41 11.86
CA ARG A 213 10.16 9.24 11.01
C ARG A 213 9.60 9.32 9.59
N VAL A 214 9.69 10.51 8.99
CA VAL A 214 9.38 10.77 7.59
C VAL A 214 10.55 11.52 6.96
N GLU A 215 11.11 10.97 5.90
CA GLU A 215 12.26 11.51 5.17
C GLU A 215 11.89 11.67 3.69
N THR A 216 12.23 12.82 3.11
CA THR A 216 12.09 13.11 1.68
C THR A 216 13.45 13.25 1.05
N GLY A 217 13.69 12.56 -0.05
CA GLY A 217 14.99 12.58 -0.73
C GLY A 217 15.27 11.28 -1.48
N PRO A 218 16.29 11.27 -2.35
CA PRO A 218 16.54 10.16 -3.25
C PRO A 218 16.77 8.85 -2.50
N ILE A 219 16.14 7.77 -2.96
CA ILE A 219 16.33 6.43 -2.42
C ILE A 219 17.27 5.64 -3.35
N PRO A 220 18.35 5.00 -2.86
CA PRO A 220 19.25 4.23 -3.70
C PRO A 220 18.53 3.12 -4.47
N ALA A 221 18.80 2.98 -5.78
CA ALA A 221 18.16 1.98 -6.63
C ALA A 221 18.31 0.54 -6.09
N ALA A 222 19.48 0.23 -5.50
CA ALA A 222 19.76 -1.05 -4.87
C ALA A 222 18.77 -1.43 -3.74
N THR A 223 18.03 -0.47 -3.19
CA THR A 223 16.97 -0.72 -2.20
C THR A 223 15.87 -1.62 -2.75
N PHE A 224 15.61 -1.54 -4.06
CA PHE A 224 14.51 -2.21 -4.76
C PHE A 224 14.95 -3.48 -5.50
N GLU A 225 16.23 -3.86 -5.42
CA GLU A 225 16.72 -5.09 -6.02
C GLU A 225 16.17 -6.32 -5.28
N LEU A 226 15.70 -7.30 -6.05
CA LEU A 226 15.28 -8.59 -5.48
C LEU A 226 16.50 -9.35 -4.94
N PRO A 227 16.39 -10.04 -3.80
CA PRO A 227 17.50 -10.77 -3.23
C PRO A 227 17.97 -11.91 -4.15
N THR A 228 19.28 -12.06 -4.29
CA THR A 228 19.88 -13.12 -5.10
C THR A 228 19.83 -14.48 -4.38
N GLY A 229 19.73 -15.56 -5.16
CA GLY A 229 19.70 -16.93 -4.62
C GLY A 229 18.37 -17.36 -4.00
N TYR A 230 17.33 -16.53 -4.06
CA TYR A 230 15.99 -16.90 -3.59
C TYR A 230 15.22 -17.61 -4.71
N ARG A 231 14.31 -18.51 -4.32
CA ARG A 231 13.46 -19.22 -5.28
C ARG A 231 12.31 -18.31 -5.71
N LEU A 232 12.25 -17.97 -7.00
CA LEU A 232 11.14 -17.22 -7.58
C LEU A 232 9.98 -18.15 -7.94
N GLU A 233 8.80 -17.85 -7.44
CA GLU A 233 7.54 -18.51 -7.77
C GLU A 233 6.59 -17.54 -8.47
N ASP A 234 6.07 -17.95 -9.63
CA ASP A 234 5.01 -17.22 -10.31
C ASP A 234 3.64 -17.60 -9.71
N ALA A 235 3.25 -16.87 -8.67
CA ALA A 235 1.97 -17.04 -8.00
C ALA A 235 0.80 -16.67 -8.92
N GLY A 236 1.01 -15.74 -9.86
CA GLY A 236 0.05 -15.40 -10.91
C GLY A 236 -0.28 -16.60 -11.81
N LYS A 237 0.74 -17.35 -12.26
CA LYS A 237 0.55 -18.57 -13.07
C LYS A 237 -0.21 -19.65 -12.32
N LYS A 238 0.12 -19.87 -11.03
CA LYS A 238 -0.62 -20.82 -10.18
C LYS A 238 -2.09 -20.42 -10.09
N LEU A 239 -2.35 -19.14 -9.83
CA LEU A 239 -3.70 -18.59 -9.77
C LEU A 239 -4.48 -18.77 -11.07
N ARG A 240 -3.89 -18.45 -12.23
CA ARG A 240 -4.54 -18.68 -13.54
C ARG A 240 -4.88 -20.16 -13.76
N ALA A 241 -4.02 -21.09 -13.33
CA ALA A 241 -4.28 -22.52 -13.45
C ALA A 241 -5.45 -22.97 -12.56
N GLU A 242 -5.51 -22.48 -11.32
CA GLU A 242 -6.63 -22.75 -10.39
C GLU A 242 -7.97 -22.23 -10.93
N LEU A 243 -7.97 -21.04 -11.56
CA LEU A 243 -9.19 -20.46 -12.13
C LEU A 243 -9.71 -21.25 -13.34
N LYS A 244 -8.83 -21.86 -14.14
CA LYS A 244 -9.22 -22.69 -15.30
C LYS A 244 -9.72 -24.08 -14.92
N ALA A 245 -9.42 -24.55 -13.71
CA ALA A 245 -9.81 -25.87 -13.23
C ALA A 245 -11.20 -25.88 -12.55
N LYS A 246 -11.85 -24.72 -12.44
CA LYS A 246 -13.22 -24.54 -11.94
C LYS A 246 -14.16 -24.25 -13.10
#